data_AF-A0A4Q2ZBR9-F1
#
_entry.id   AF-A0A4Q2ZBR9-F1
#
_cell.length_a   1.000
_cell.length_b   1.000
_cell.length_c   1.000
_cell.angle_alpha   90.00
_cell.angle_beta   90.00
_cell.angle_gamma   90.00
#
_symmetry.space_group_name_H-M   'P 1'
#
loop_
_entity.id
_entity.type
_entity.pdbx_description
1 polymer ?
#
loop_
_entity_poly.entity_id
_entity_poly.type
_entity_poly.pdbx_seq_one_letter_code
_entity_poly.pdbx_strand_id
1 'polypeptide(L)'
;KLGDSSEVKVGQLVMAIGNPFGLGETVTQGIISARNRSLSDTQRDLFQTDAAINPGNSGGPLVNIRGEIIGINVAIFSPDKENPGFQGVGFSIPSNDVKDALFQILERGRPIRGFLGVEMRDMDPAVRQAIGYQGEYGAAVIRVAPGSPALAAGLRPWDVVRAVDGENIRSFTQLFARVDRAKVGQQLTLDVWRKGESLQLKATIAERGAVTPGTQTPSNPPSQGQTHDPEEVLQALGVEVRDLDVPERMRGFRGVVVTGISKSGLAGELLTPGDLVIAVNNSRISSASEFFLYLAASAAVQDTTLHVIRDGLVIRVNLPAVPRKE
;
A
#
# COMPACT_ATOMS: atom_id res chain seq x y z
N LYS A 1 -3.95 -35.14 1.13
CA LYS A 1 -4.48 -34.75 -0.19
C LYS A 1 -4.84 -33.26 -0.14
N LEU A 2 -4.48 -32.46 -1.14
CA LEU A 2 -4.98 -31.07 -1.24
C LEU A 2 -6.44 -31.09 -1.72
N GLY A 3 -7.30 -30.36 -1.03
CA GLY A 3 -8.66 -30.05 -1.46
C GLY A 3 -8.68 -28.81 -2.36
N ASP A 4 -9.82 -28.58 -3.00
CA ASP A 4 -10.05 -27.37 -3.77
C ASP A 4 -10.56 -26.25 -2.86
N SER A 5 -9.75 -25.21 -2.68
CA SER A 5 -10.12 -24.07 -1.84
C SER A 5 -11.18 -23.15 -2.47
N SER A 6 -11.46 -23.23 -3.78
CA SER A 6 -12.53 -22.43 -4.38
C SER A 6 -13.91 -22.82 -3.84
N GLU A 7 -14.07 -24.12 -3.56
CA GLU A 7 -15.32 -24.76 -3.13
C GLU A 7 -15.61 -24.58 -1.63
N VAL A 8 -14.67 -24.02 -0.87
CA VAL A 8 -14.81 -23.82 0.59
C VAL A 8 -15.87 -22.77 0.88
N LYS A 9 -16.80 -23.06 1.79
CA LYS A 9 -17.89 -22.14 2.16
C LYS A 9 -17.76 -21.63 3.59
N VAL A 10 -18.22 -20.41 3.83
CA VAL A 10 -18.39 -19.88 5.19
C VAL A 10 -19.37 -20.78 5.96
N GLY A 11 -19.06 -21.07 7.23
CA GLY A 11 -19.79 -22.02 8.08
C GLY A 11 -19.33 -23.47 7.95
N GLN A 12 -18.44 -23.80 7.01
CA GLN A 12 -17.93 -25.15 6.86
C GLN A 12 -17.02 -25.53 8.03
N LEU A 13 -17.24 -26.73 8.61
CA LEU A 13 -16.39 -27.29 9.66
C LEU A 13 -14.97 -27.57 9.17
N VAL A 14 -14.01 -27.22 10.02
CA VAL A 14 -12.58 -27.38 9.77
C VAL A 14 -11.85 -27.83 11.02
N MET A 15 -10.69 -28.45 10.82
CA MET A 15 -9.73 -28.77 11.87
C MET A 15 -8.39 -28.15 11.52
N ALA A 16 -7.76 -27.48 12.48
CA ALA A 16 -6.39 -27.01 12.38
C ALA A 16 -5.47 -28.00 13.12
N ILE A 17 -4.38 -28.39 12.46
CA ILE A 17 -3.41 -29.35 13.00
C ILE A 17 -2.05 -28.68 13.05
N GLY A 18 -1.29 -28.88 14.14
CA GLY A 18 0.04 -28.32 14.29
C GLY A 18 0.73 -28.78 15.57
N ASN A 19 1.82 -28.11 15.94
CA ASN A 19 2.57 -28.37 17.17
C ASN A 19 2.66 -27.10 18.03
N PRO A 20 1.54 -26.67 18.63
CA PRO A 20 1.48 -25.41 19.36
C PRO A 20 2.41 -25.45 20.56
N PHE A 21 3.24 -24.41 20.71
CA PHE A 21 4.23 -24.27 21.79
C PHE A 21 5.22 -25.45 21.92
N GLY A 22 5.34 -26.32 20.91
CA GLY A 22 6.20 -27.49 20.96
C GLY A 22 5.68 -28.65 21.82
N LEU A 23 4.40 -28.65 22.21
CA LEU A 23 3.81 -29.62 23.13
C LEU A 23 3.47 -30.98 22.49
N GLY A 24 3.57 -31.08 21.17
CA GLY A 24 3.20 -32.25 20.38
C GLY A 24 2.09 -31.94 19.36
N GLU A 25 1.80 -32.91 18.50
CA GLU A 25 0.75 -32.78 17.50
C GLU A 25 -0.61 -32.55 18.18
N THR A 26 -1.22 -31.41 17.87
CA THR A 26 -2.49 -30.95 18.44
C THR A 26 -3.47 -30.66 17.33
N VAL A 27 -4.72 -31.07 17.55
CA VAL A 27 -5.85 -30.79 16.66
C VAL A 27 -6.82 -29.87 17.37
N THR A 28 -7.25 -28.81 16.69
CA THR A 28 -8.31 -27.91 17.14
C THR A 28 -9.40 -27.85 16.07
N GLN A 29 -10.65 -27.63 16.49
CA GLN A 29 -11.81 -27.59 15.59
C GLN A 29 -12.41 -26.18 15.56
N GLY A 30 -12.95 -25.81 14.40
CA GLY A 30 -13.76 -24.61 14.23
C GLY A 30 -14.52 -24.65 12.91
N ILE A 31 -14.86 -23.47 12.39
CA ILE A 31 -15.48 -23.25 11.09
C ILE A 31 -14.67 -22.26 10.26
N ILE A 32 -14.97 -22.18 8.96
CA ILE A 32 -14.61 -21.02 8.14
C ILE A 32 -15.53 -19.86 8.52
N SER A 33 -15.01 -18.88 9.25
CA SER A 33 -15.76 -17.70 9.70
C SER A 33 -15.91 -16.66 8.58
N ALA A 34 -14.91 -16.56 7.69
CA ALA A 34 -14.94 -15.66 6.55
C ALA A 34 -13.94 -16.09 5.46
N ARG A 35 -14.11 -15.54 4.26
CA ARG A 35 -13.16 -15.67 3.13
C ARG A 35 -12.64 -14.29 2.74
N ASN A 36 -11.60 -14.26 1.92
CA ASN A 36 -11.04 -13.06 1.29
C ASN A 36 -10.58 -12.00 2.30
N ARG A 37 -10.01 -12.44 3.43
CA ARG A 37 -9.41 -11.52 4.40
C ARG A 37 -8.02 -11.08 3.96
N SER A 38 -7.74 -9.80 4.17
CA SER A 38 -6.42 -9.22 3.94
C SER A 38 -5.89 -8.63 5.25
N LEU A 39 -4.72 -9.09 5.67
CA LEU A 39 -4.01 -8.57 6.85
C LEU A 39 -2.99 -7.50 6.49
N SER A 40 -2.47 -7.59 5.27
CA SER A 40 -1.46 -6.69 4.72
C SER A 40 -1.47 -6.80 3.21
N ASP A 41 -0.58 -6.05 2.56
CA ASP A 41 -0.44 -6.11 1.11
C ASP A 41 0.11 -7.41 0.56
N THR A 42 0.79 -8.18 1.40
CA THR A 42 1.40 -9.45 1.02
C THR A 42 0.62 -10.65 1.55
N GLN A 43 -0.31 -10.44 2.48
CA GLN A 43 -1.13 -11.47 3.11
C GLN A 43 -2.62 -11.18 2.84
N ARG A 44 -3.06 -11.57 1.64
CA ARG A 44 -4.42 -11.37 1.11
C ARG A 44 -5.11 -12.70 0.85
N ASP A 45 -6.39 -12.61 0.50
CA ASP A 45 -7.23 -13.74 0.09
C ASP A 45 -7.29 -14.89 1.12
N LEU A 46 -7.06 -14.58 2.41
CA LEU A 46 -6.99 -15.56 3.48
C LEU A 46 -8.38 -16.06 3.88
N PHE A 47 -8.44 -17.32 4.31
CA PHE A 47 -9.53 -17.83 5.12
C PHE A 47 -9.40 -17.32 6.56
N GLN A 48 -10.53 -16.94 7.15
CA GLN A 48 -10.65 -16.72 8.58
C GLN A 48 -11.31 -17.95 9.22
N THR A 49 -10.79 -18.38 10.36
CA THR A 49 -11.36 -19.46 11.16
C THR A 49 -11.35 -19.14 12.65
N ASP A 50 -12.30 -19.70 13.38
CA ASP A 50 -12.33 -19.71 14.84
C ASP A 50 -11.75 -21.01 15.45
N ALA A 51 -11.19 -21.90 14.61
CA ALA A 51 -10.34 -22.98 15.10
C ALA A 51 -9.12 -22.37 15.81
N ALA A 52 -8.80 -22.88 17.00
CA ALA A 52 -7.71 -22.34 17.80
C ALA A 52 -6.36 -22.51 17.09
N ILE A 53 -5.76 -21.39 16.71
CA ILE A 53 -4.42 -21.31 16.10
C ILE A 53 -3.50 -20.57 17.08
N ASN A 54 -2.39 -21.19 17.46
CA ASN A 54 -1.38 -20.58 18.33
C ASN A 54 0.00 -20.69 17.66
N PRO A 55 1.02 -19.94 18.14
CA PRO A 55 2.41 -20.16 17.72
C PRO A 55 2.78 -21.65 17.75
N GLY A 56 3.29 -22.17 16.64
CA GLY A 56 3.54 -23.61 16.43
C GLY A 56 2.51 -24.33 15.56
N ASN A 57 1.32 -23.73 15.34
CA ASN A 57 0.38 -24.18 14.30
C ASN A 57 0.70 -23.63 12.91
N SER A 58 1.46 -22.52 12.83
CA SER A 58 1.86 -21.90 11.57
C SER A 58 2.62 -22.90 10.68
N GLY A 59 2.22 -23.00 9.42
CA GLY A 59 2.72 -24.00 8.47
C GLY A 59 1.97 -25.34 8.51
N GLY A 60 1.22 -25.61 9.57
CA GLY A 60 0.35 -26.78 9.68
C GLY A 60 -0.94 -26.66 8.85
N PRO A 61 -1.60 -27.78 8.53
CA PRO A 61 -2.76 -27.77 7.66
C PRO A 61 -4.05 -27.32 8.38
N LEU A 62 -4.90 -26.65 7.61
CA LEU A 62 -6.33 -26.52 7.88
C LEU A 62 -7.07 -27.52 6.98
N VAL A 63 -7.76 -28.48 7.58
CA VAL A 63 -8.42 -29.58 6.86
C VAL A 63 -9.94 -29.52 6.99
N ASN A 64 -10.64 -29.98 5.96
CA ASN A 64 -12.09 -30.18 6.01
C ASN A 64 -12.44 -31.55 6.65
N ILE A 65 -13.73 -31.83 6.84
CA ILE A 65 -14.22 -33.08 7.43
C ILE A 65 -13.88 -34.35 6.62
N ARG A 66 -13.40 -34.21 5.38
CA ARG A 66 -12.93 -35.32 4.54
C ARG A 66 -11.41 -35.56 4.66
N GLY A 67 -10.73 -34.81 5.52
CA GLY A 67 -9.27 -34.86 5.67
C GLY A 67 -8.51 -34.24 4.49
N GLU A 68 -9.16 -33.42 3.67
CA GLU A 68 -8.50 -32.69 2.60
C GLU A 68 -7.95 -31.36 3.13
N ILE A 69 -6.70 -31.06 2.81
CA ILE A 69 -6.06 -29.80 3.17
C ILE A 69 -6.67 -28.70 2.30
N ILE A 70 -7.41 -27.79 2.92
CA ILE A 70 -8.06 -26.66 2.25
C ILE A 70 -7.32 -25.35 2.49
N GLY A 71 -6.38 -25.32 3.43
CA GLY A 71 -5.49 -24.19 3.64
C GLY A 71 -4.31 -24.52 4.55
N ILE A 72 -3.42 -23.54 4.73
CA ILE A 72 -2.25 -23.62 5.61
C ILE A 72 -2.32 -22.49 6.62
N ASN A 73 -2.24 -22.82 7.91
CA ASN A 73 -2.34 -21.85 9.00
C ASN A 73 -1.15 -20.89 8.96
N VAL A 74 -1.39 -19.58 9.10
CA VAL A 74 -0.31 -18.58 8.99
C VAL A 74 -0.26 -17.58 10.12
N ALA A 75 -1.40 -17.13 10.62
CA ALA A 75 -1.45 -16.03 11.56
C ALA A 75 -2.71 -16.06 12.42
N ILE A 76 -2.71 -15.23 13.46
CA ILE A 76 -3.88 -14.87 14.25
C ILE A 76 -4.04 -13.36 14.28
N PHE A 77 -5.26 -12.91 14.54
CA PHE A 77 -5.47 -11.54 14.97
C PHE A 77 -5.22 -11.46 16.47
N SER A 78 -4.30 -10.59 16.88
CA SER A 78 -4.12 -10.22 18.28
C SER A 78 -3.98 -8.70 18.42
N PRO A 79 -4.81 -8.04 19.25
CA PRO A 79 -4.62 -6.64 19.61
C PRO A 79 -3.35 -6.41 20.43
N ASP A 80 -2.95 -7.40 21.25
CA ASP A 80 -1.67 -7.39 21.96
C ASP A 80 -0.56 -7.89 21.04
N LYS A 81 0.40 -7.01 20.73
CA LYS A 81 1.54 -7.32 19.85
C LYS A 81 2.75 -7.84 20.60
N GLU A 82 2.82 -7.63 21.91
CA GLU A 82 3.93 -8.09 22.75
C GLU A 82 3.71 -9.54 23.16
N ASN A 83 2.46 -9.91 23.47
CA ASN A 83 2.06 -11.27 23.80
C ASN A 83 0.87 -11.73 22.92
N PRO A 84 1.10 -12.08 21.65
CA PRO A 84 0.03 -12.45 20.74
C PRO A 84 -0.63 -13.76 21.18
N GLY A 85 -1.94 -13.69 21.46
CA GLY A 85 -2.75 -14.83 21.87
C GLY A 85 -3.97 -15.02 20.98
N PHE A 86 -4.39 -16.27 20.79
CA PHE A 86 -5.61 -16.57 20.04
C PHE A 86 -6.86 -15.99 20.71
N GLN A 87 -7.65 -15.23 19.95
CA GLN A 87 -8.88 -14.58 20.44
C GLN A 87 -10.09 -14.91 19.53
N GLY A 88 -10.14 -16.13 18.99
CA GLY A 88 -11.25 -16.56 18.11
C GLY A 88 -11.07 -16.19 16.63
N VAL A 89 -9.92 -15.64 16.24
CA VAL A 89 -9.66 -15.17 14.87
C VAL A 89 -8.29 -15.65 14.41
N GLY A 90 -8.28 -16.73 13.64
CA GLY A 90 -7.12 -17.30 12.96
C GLY A 90 -7.21 -17.15 11.45
N PHE A 91 -6.06 -17.21 10.77
CA PHE A 91 -5.96 -17.04 9.32
C PHE A 91 -5.18 -18.17 8.66
N SER A 92 -5.67 -18.58 7.48
CA SER A 92 -5.03 -19.60 6.64
C SER A 92 -4.95 -19.16 5.19
N ILE A 93 -3.83 -19.51 4.52
CA ILE A 93 -3.68 -19.36 3.06
C ILE A 93 -4.47 -20.48 2.38
N PRO A 94 -5.32 -20.20 1.38
CA PRO A 94 -6.05 -21.21 0.60
C PRO A 94 -5.14 -22.26 -0.06
N SER A 95 -5.59 -23.52 -0.14
CA SER A 95 -4.81 -24.64 -0.69
C SER A 95 -4.43 -24.46 -2.17
N ASN A 96 -5.26 -23.79 -2.97
CA ASN A 96 -4.93 -23.52 -4.38
C ASN A 96 -3.74 -22.55 -4.49
N ASP A 97 -3.69 -21.50 -3.66
CA ASP A 97 -2.57 -20.56 -3.65
C ASP A 97 -1.26 -21.25 -3.23
N VAL A 98 -1.35 -22.15 -2.24
CA VAL A 98 -0.22 -22.97 -1.80
C VAL A 98 0.25 -23.90 -2.91
N LYS A 99 -0.67 -24.53 -3.64
CA LYS A 99 -0.38 -25.41 -4.77
C LYS A 99 0.32 -24.64 -5.90
N ASP A 100 -0.17 -23.46 -6.24
CA ASP A 100 0.42 -22.62 -7.29
C ASP A 100 1.83 -22.15 -6.91
N ALA A 101 2.03 -21.71 -5.66
CA ALA A 101 3.35 -21.33 -5.16
C ALA A 101 4.31 -22.51 -5.14
N LEU A 102 3.86 -23.70 -4.73
CA LEU A 102 4.66 -24.93 -4.73
C LEU A 102 5.13 -25.28 -6.14
N PHE A 103 4.25 -25.26 -7.14
CA PHE A 103 4.64 -25.56 -8.52
C PHE A 103 5.67 -24.56 -9.06
N GLN A 104 5.50 -23.28 -8.79
CA GLN A 104 6.49 -22.27 -9.19
C GLN A 104 7.86 -22.52 -8.54
N ILE A 105 7.88 -22.90 -7.26
CA ILE A 105 9.12 -23.25 -6.55
C ILE A 105 9.77 -24.51 -7.15
N LEU A 106 8.98 -25.55 -7.44
CA LEU A 106 9.51 -26.79 -8.03
C LEU A 106 10.09 -26.55 -9.42
N GLU A 107 9.45 -25.70 -10.23
CA GLU A 107 9.90 -25.40 -11.59
C GLU A 107 11.09 -24.43 -11.63
N ARG A 108 11.14 -23.44 -10.73
CA ARG A 108 12.03 -22.26 -10.87
C ARG A 108 12.84 -21.92 -9.62
N GLY A 109 12.70 -22.69 -8.55
CA GLY A 109 13.35 -22.47 -7.27
C GLY A 109 12.76 -21.35 -6.41
N ARG A 110 11.76 -20.59 -6.91
CA ARG A 110 11.09 -19.52 -6.16
C ARG A 110 9.72 -19.13 -6.75
N PRO A 111 8.81 -18.53 -5.96
CA PRO A 111 7.59 -17.93 -6.48
C PRO A 111 7.90 -16.71 -7.34
N ILE A 112 7.12 -16.49 -8.41
CA ILE A 112 7.21 -15.34 -9.30
C ILE A 112 5.92 -14.52 -9.17
N ARG A 113 6.08 -13.23 -8.86
CA ARG A 113 4.97 -12.27 -8.81
C ARG A 113 5.23 -11.13 -9.77
N GLY A 114 4.16 -10.69 -10.42
CA GLY A 114 4.22 -9.52 -11.29
C GLY A 114 4.58 -8.25 -10.50
N PHE A 115 5.28 -7.36 -11.17
CA PHE A 115 5.76 -6.10 -10.64
C PHE A 115 5.51 -4.98 -11.64
N LEU A 116 4.82 -3.95 -11.17
CA LEU A 116 4.61 -2.70 -11.89
C LEU A 116 5.49 -1.56 -11.34
N GLY A 117 5.78 -1.59 -10.03
CA GLY A 117 6.63 -0.60 -9.35
C GLY A 117 5.94 0.72 -9.04
N VAL A 118 4.72 0.64 -8.53
CA VAL A 118 3.93 1.80 -8.07
C VAL A 118 3.57 1.66 -6.60
N GLU A 119 3.55 2.80 -5.91
CA GLU A 119 2.92 2.97 -4.62
C GLU A 119 1.67 3.81 -4.83
N MET A 120 0.54 3.34 -4.30
CA MET A 120 -0.76 3.90 -4.63
C MET A 120 -1.66 3.94 -3.42
N ARG A 121 -2.70 4.77 -3.50
CA ARG A 121 -3.70 4.92 -2.44
C ARG A 121 -5.10 4.94 -3.02
N ASP A 122 -6.04 4.46 -2.22
CA ASP A 122 -7.46 4.56 -2.53
C ASP A 122 -7.93 6.01 -2.55
N MET A 123 -8.94 6.26 -3.38
CA MET A 123 -9.45 7.58 -3.65
C MET A 123 -10.42 8.05 -2.54
N ASP A 124 -9.90 8.65 -1.49
CA ASP A 124 -10.70 9.30 -0.44
C ASP A 124 -11.08 10.76 -0.82
N PRO A 125 -12.06 11.40 -0.15
CA PRO A 125 -12.46 12.78 -0.48
C PRO A 125 -11.33 13.81 -0.40
N ALA A 126 -10.41 13.64 0.55
CA ALA A 126 -9.28 14.56 0.71
C ALA A 126 -8.29 14.42 -0.46
N VAL A 127 -7.99 13.18 -0.89
CA VAL A 127 -7.15 12.90 -2.06
C VAL A 127 -7.78 13.44 -3.35
N ARG A 128 -9.09 13.24 -3.55
CA ARG A 128 -9.81 13.75 -4.74
C ARG A 128 -9.71 15.25 -4.85
N GLN A 129 -9.98 15.94 -3.75
CA GLN A 129 -9.91 17.39 -3.68
C GLN A 129 -8.48 17.87 -3.93
N ALA A 130 -7.47 17.19 -3.38
CA ALA A 130 -6.07 17.52 -3.52
C ALA A 130 -5.59 17.56 -4.97
N ILE A 131 -5.99 16.55 -5.75
CA ILE A 131 -5.50 16.37 -7.12
C ILE A 131 -6.47 16.90 -8.17
N GLY A 132 -7.62 17.46 -7.77
CA GLY A 132 -8.65 17.95 -8.69
C GLY A 132 -9.40 16.85 -9.45
N TYR A 133 -9.41 15.62 -8.94
CA TYR A 133 -10.08 14.49 -9.58
C TYR A 133 -11.55 14.40 -9.15
N GLN A 134 -12.47 14.57 -10.11
CA GLN A 134 -13.92 14.52 -9.86
C GLN A 134 -14.52 13.11 -9.98
N GLY A 135 -13.76 12.13 -10.46
CA GLY A 135 -14.26 10.76 -10.60
C GLY A 135 -14.47 10.08 -9.24
N GLU A 136 -15.40 9.12 -9.21
CA GLU A 136 -15.78 8.42 -7.98
C GLU A 136 -14.82 7.29 -7.61
N TYR A 137 -14.16 6.68 -8.60
CA TYR A 137 -13.30 5.50 -8.44
C TYR A 137 -11.94 5.68 -9.10
N GLY A 138 -10.98 4.89 -8.64
CA GLY A 138 -9.61 4.82 -9.13
C GLY A 138 -8.60 4.65 -8.00
N ALA A 139 -7.34 4.48 -8.36
CA ALA A 139 -6.23 4.45 -7.43
C ALA A 139 -5.24 5.57 -7.79
N ALA A 140 -4.95 6.44 -6.82
CA ALA A 140 -4.01 7.54 -7.00
C ALA A 140 -2.57 7.02 -6.90
N VAL A 141 -1.73 7.36 -7.87
CA VAL A 141 -0.29 7.08 -7.85
C VAL A 141 0.37 8.06 -6.90
N ILE A 142 0.93 7.52 -5.82
CA ILE A 142 1.66 8.29 -4.81
C ILE A 142 3.14 8.36 -5.19
N ARG A 143 3.70 7.25 -5.68
CA ARG A 143 5.10 7.16 -6.09
C ARG A 143 5.26 6.14 -7.19
N VAL A 144 6.24 6.40 -8.06
CA VAL A 144 6.68 5.48 -9.09
C VAL A 144 8.13 5.11 -8.79
N ALA A 145 8.42 3.81 -8.72
CA ALA A 145 9.77 3.34 -8.42
C ALA A 145 10.72 3.62 -9.61
N PRO A 146 11.95 4.10 -9.38
CA PRO A 146 12.95 4.23 -10.43
C PRO A 146 13.22 2.90 -11.15
N GLY A 147 13.41 2.95 -12.48
CA GLY A 147 13.67 1.76 -13.29
C GLY A 147 12.51 0.74 -13.35
N SER A 148 11.31 1.13 -12.91
CA SER A 148 10.14 0.25 -12.90
C SER A 148 9.39 0.22 -14.24
N PRO A 149 8.60 -0.83 -14.50
CA PRO A 149 7.65 -0.86 -15.61
C PRO A 149 6.69 0.32 -15.66
N ALA A 150 6.23 0.82 -14.52
CA ALA A 150 5.37 1.98 -14.45
C ALA A 150 6.06 3.25 -14.95
N LEU A 151 7.30 3.47 -14.52
CA LEU A 151 8.09 4.61 -14.98
C LEU A 151 8.32 4.51 -16.50
N ALA A 152 8.69 3.33 -16.99
CA ALA A 152 8.88 3.08 -18.43
C ALA A 152 7.59 3.27 -19.24
N ALA A 153 6.43 2.95 -18.65
CA ALA A 153 5.11 3.21 -19.23
C ALA A 153 4.69 4.68 -19.19
N GLY A 154 5.45 5.53 -18.49
CA GLY A 154 5.17 6.96 -18.37
C GLY A 154 4.16 7.33 -17.28
N LEU A 155 3.88 6.43 -16.32
CA LEU A 155 3.12 6.77 -15.11
C LEU A 155 3.90 7.80 -14.28
N ARG A 156 3.17 8.70 -13.63
CA ARG A 156 3.72 9.77 -12.80
C ARG A 156 2.97 9.85 -11.47
N PRO A 157 3.60 10.39 -10.42
CA PRO A 157 2.85 10.80 -9.22
C PRO A 157 1.64 11.66 -9.59
N TRP A 158 0.56 11.52 -8.82
CA TRP A 158 -0.74 12.18 -9.00
C TRP A 158 -1.60 11.70 -10.17
N ASP A 159 -1.12 10.74 -10.95
CA ASP A 159 -1.98 10.00 -11.86
C ASP A 159 -3.06 9.25 -11.10
N VAL A 160 -4.25 9.14 -11.69
CA VAL A 160 -5.29 8.26 -11.19
C VAL A 160 -5.49 7.14 -12.19
N VAL A 161 -5.13 5.91 -11.82
CA VAL A 161 -5.44 4.74 -12.65
C VAL A 161 -6.91 4.37 -12.40
N ARG A 162 -7.71 4.35 -13.46
CA ARG A 162 -9.17 4.14 -13.40
C ARG A 162 -9.58 2.77 -13.92
N ALA A 163 -8.83 2.21 -14.87
CA ALA A 163 -9.06 0.87 -15.40
C ALA A 163 -7.76 0.17 -15.80
N VAL A 164 -7.80 -1.16 -15.83
CA VAL A 164 -6.74 -2.04 -16.34
C VAL A 164 -7.36 -2.99 -17.34
N ASP A 165 -6.82 -3.04 -18.56
CA ASP A 165 -7.32 -3.86 -19.67
C ASP A 165 -8.84 -3.66 -19.91
N GLY A 166 -9.33 -2.42 -19.74
CA GLY A 166 -10.74 -2.04 -19.88
C GLY A 166 -11.63 -2.36 -18.66
N GLU A 167 -11.09 -2.99 -17.61
CA GLU A 167 -11.81 -3.29 -16.37
C GLU A 167 -11.60 -2.16 -15.34
N ASN A 168 -12.69 -1.54 -14.90
CA ASN A 168 -12.62 -0.48 -13.88
C ASN A 168 -12.01 -0.99 -12.57
N ILE A 169 -11.04 -0.25 -12.04
CA ILE A 169 -10.47 -0.48 -10.71
C ILE A 169 -11.01 0.55 -9.73
N ARG A 170 -11.61 0.04 -8.64
CA ARG A 170 -12.23 0.86 -7.59
C ARG A 170 -11.32 1.11 -6.39
N SER A 171 -10.25 0.33 -6.28
CA SER A 171 -9.26 0.47 -5.22
C SER A 171 -7.89 0.05 -5.72
N PHE A 172 -6.86 0.54 -5.05
CA PHE A 172 -5.48 0.11 -5.26
C PHE A 172 -5.34 -1.40 -5.02
N THR A 173 -6.12 -1.99 -4.11
CA THR A 173 -6.10 -3.44 -3.86
C THR A 173 -6.48 -4.23 -5.11
N GLN A 174 -7.45 -3.76 -5.89
CA GLN A 174 -7.84 -4.42 -7.14
C GLN A 174 -6.73 -4.35 -8.19
N LEU A 175 -6.12 -3.18 -8.37
CA LEU A 175 -4.98 -3.00 -9.27
C LEU A 175 -3.79 -3.86 -8.86
N PHE A 176 -3.45 -3.86 -7.57
CA PHE A 176 -2.37 -4.68 -7.04
C PHE A 176 -2.61 -6.16 -7.32
N ALA A 177 -3.81 -6.67 -7.06
CA ALA A 177 -4.15 -8.07 -7.33
C ALA A 177 -4.01 -8.40 -8.83
N ARG A 178 -4.37 -7.47 -9.72
CA ARG A 178 -4.22 -7.64 -11.17
C ARG A 178 -2.76 -7.72 -11.59
N VAL A 179 -1.91 -6.87 -11.02
CA VAL A 179 -0.46 -6.85 -11.25
C VAL A 179 0.21 -8.09 -10.66
N ASP A 180 -0.14 -8.50 -9.44
CA ASP A 180 0.49 -9.62 -8.74
C ASP A 180 0.28 -10.95 -9.47
N ARG A 181 -0.90 -11.12 -10.09
CA ARG A 181 -1.29 -12.29 -10.90
C ARG A 181 -0.86 -12.21 -12.37
N ALA A 182 -0.44 -11.04 -12.86
CA ALA A 182 -0.02 -10.90 -14.24
C ALA A 182 1.28 -11.66 -14.49
N LYS A 183 1.40 -12.27 -15.69
CA LYS A 183 2.62 -12.98 -16.08
C LYS A 183 3.75 -11.98 -16.32
N VAL A 184 4.97 -12.36 -15.97
CA VAL A 184 6.16 -11.58 -16.37
C VAL A 184 6.21 -11.51 -17.89
N GLY A 185 6.43 -10.31 -18.43
CA GLY A 185 6.37 -10.00 -19.86
C GLY A 185 4.97 -9.69 -20.39
N GLN A 186 3.91 -9.88 -19.59
CA GLN A 186 2.55 -9.49 -19.98
C GLN A 186 2.44 -7.96 -20.07
N GLN A 187 1.85 -7.46 -21.15
CA GLN A 187 1.50 -6.04 -21.26
C GLN A 187 0.11 -5.80 -20.70
N LEU A 188 -0.01 -4.83 -19.78
CA LEU A 188 -1.28 -4.32 -19.28
C LEU A 188 -1.54 -2.93 -19.88
N THR A 189 -2.79 -2.67 -20.24
CA THR A 189 -3.26 -1.36 -20.68
C THR A 189 -3.88 -0.62 -19.50
N LEU A 190 -3.37 0.56 -19.16
CA LEU A 190 -3.80 1.37 -18.02
C LEU A 190 -4.54 2.61 -18.53
N ASP A 191 -5.80 2.75 -18.14
CA ASP A 191 -6.54 3.99 -18.38
C ASP A 191 -6.31 4.94 -17.21
N VAL A 192 -5.62 6.03 -17.49
CA VAL A 192 -5.10 6.97 -16.51
C VAL A 192 -5.80 8.31 -16.67
N TRP A 193 -6.09 8.97 -15.55
CA TRP A 193 -6.43 10.38 -15.53
C TRP A 193 -5.22 11.18 -15.02
N ARG A 194 -4.87 12.26 -15.70
CA ARG A 194 -3.76 13.16 -15.34
C ARG A 194 -4.16 14.60 -15.61
N LYS A 195 -4.20 15.43 -14.57
CA LYS A 195 -4.42 16.88 -14.69
C LYS A 195 -5.61 17.26 -15.59
N GLY A 196 -6.73 16.54 -15.46
CA GLY A 196 -7.95 16.76 -16.25
C GLY A 196 -8.08 15.89 -17.50
N GLU A 197 -6.98 15.32 -18.00
CA GLU A 197 -6.97 14.56 -19.24
C GLU A 197 -7.05 13.04 -19.02
N SER A 198 -7.58 12.33 -20.02
CA SER A 198 -7.59 10.87 -20.05
C SER A 198 -6.47 10.37 -20.95
N LEU A 199 -5.61 9.53 -20.40
CA LEU A 199 -4.46 8.93 -21.07
C LEU A 199 -4.60 7.41 -21.06
N GLN A 200 -4.02 6.76 -22.05
CA GLN A 200 -3.87 5.31 -22.06
C GLN A 200 -2.38 4.95 -22.09
N LEU A 201 -1.90 4.26 -21.07
CA LEU A 201 -0.51 3.86 -20.92
C LEU A 201 -0.38 2.34 -21.05
N LYS A 202 0.71 1.85 -21.62
CA LYS A 202 0.97 0.41 -21.74
C LYS A 202 2.18 0.04 -20.88
N ALA A 203 1.96 -0.80 -19.87
CA ALA A 203 2.99 -1.23 -18.94
C ALA A 203 3.30 -2.72 -19.12
N THR A 204 4.58 -3.05 -19.31
CA THR A 204 5.02 -4.44 -19.44
C THR A 204 5.45 -4.97 -18.07
N ILE A 205 4.70 -5.92 -17.53
CA ILE A 205 4.89 -6.43 -16.17
C ILE A 205 6.24 -7.14 -16.06
N ALA A 206 7.05 -6.69 -15.11
CA ALA A 206 8.34 -7.28 -14.81
C ALA A 206 8.22 -8.23 -13.61
N GLU A 207 9.32 -8.91 -13.32
CA GLU A 207 9.46 -9.70 -12.11
C GLU A 207 9.87 -8.82 -10.93
N ARG A 208 9.25 -9.03 -9.76
CA ARG A 208 9.62 -8.35 -8.52
C ARG A 208 11.06 -8.73 -8.12
N GLY A 209 12.02 -7.84 -8.39
CA GLY A 209 13.45 -8.04 -8.12
C GLY A 209 14.38 -7.70 -9.30
N ALA A 210 13.84 -7.52 -10.51
CA ALA A 210 14.59 -7.06 -11.68
C ALA A 210 14.42 -5.53 -11.85
N VAL A 211 15.19 -4.73 -11.11
CA VAL A 211 15.36 -3.30 -11.44
C VAL A 211 16.71 -3.17 -12.12
N THR A 212 16.69 -2.91 -13.43
CA THR A 212 17.91 -2.55 -14.19
C THR A 212 18.09 -1.02 -14.12
N PRO A 213 19.29 -0.49 -13.81
CA PRO A 213 19.55 0.94 -13.83
C PRO A 213 19.67 1.49 -15.25
N GLY A 214 19.10 2.68 -15.50
CA GLY A 214 19.20 3.43 -16.76
C GLY A 214 17.89 3.32 -17.57
N THR A 215 17.30 4.38 -18.12
CA THR A 215 17.94 5.52 -18.79
C THR A 215 16.89 6.62 -19.02
N GLN A 216 17.28 7.87 -18.73
CA GLN A 216 16.86 9.16 -19.32
C GLN A 216 15.39 9.63 -19.25
N THR A 217 15.29 10.83 -18.67
CA THR A 217 14.18 11.80 -18.65
C THR A 217 13.77 12.25 -20.05
N PRO A 218 12.46 12.31 -20.36
CA PRO A 218 11.96 13.20 -21.41
C PRO A 218 11.22 14.41 -20.82
N SER A 219 11.69 15.57 -21.24
CA SER A 219 11.19 16.93 -21.10
C SER A 219 9.70 17.12 -21.47
N ASN A 220 8.98 17.93 -20.68
CA ASN A 220 7.62 18.42 -20.95
C ASN A 220 7.58 19.53 -22.03
N PRO A 221 6.42 19.72 -22.69
CA PRO A 221 5.87 21.07 -22.90
C PRO A 221 4.32 21.10 -22.64
N PRO A 222 3.58 22.22 -22.81
CA PRO A 222 3.02 23.04 -21.73
C PRO A 222 1.49 22.96 -21.56
N SER A 223 1.05 23.57 -20.45
CA SER A 223 -0.24 23.62 -19.76
C SER A 223 -1.38 24.41 -20.43
N GLN A 224 -2.63 24.14 -20.00
CA GLN A 224 -3.67 25.16 -19.67
C GLN A 224 -4.88 24.56 -18.91
N GLY A 225 -5.24 25.14 -17.74
CA GLY A 225 -6.50 24.86 -17.01
C GLY A 225 -6.35 24.85 -15.47
N GLN A 226 -6.69 25.97 -14.81
CA GLN A 226 -6.30 26.33 -13.43
C GLN A 226 -6.99 25.52 -12.31
N THR A 227 -6.23 24.56 -11.78
CA THR A 227 -6.15 24.22 -10.35
C THR A 227 -4.68 24.43 -9.96
N HIS A 228 -4.36 24.76 -8.71
CA HIS A 228 -2.95 24.84 -8.32
C HIS A 228 -2.27 23.50 -8.63
N ASP A 229 -1.26 23.50 -9.51
CA ASP A 229 -0.47 22.30 -9.75
C ASP A 229 0.17 21.89 -8.42
N PRO A 230 -0.05 20.67 -7.91
CA PRO A 230 0.52 20.24 -6.63
C PRO A 230 2.04 20.46 -6.57
N GLU A 231 2.75 20.33 -7.69
CA GLU A 231 4.19 20.62 -7.75
C GLU A 231 4.49 22.12 -7.49
N GLU A 232 3.69 23.04 -8.03
CA GLU A 232 3.85 24.47 -7.79
C GLU A 232 3.55 24.85 -6.34
N VAL A 233 2.53 24.23 -5.72
CA VAL A 233 2.20 24.44 -4.30
C VAL A 233 3.37 24.01 -3.42
N LEU A 234 3.91 22.82 -3.67
CA LEU A 234 5.04 22.30 -2.91
C LEU A 234 6.30 23.16 -3.11
N GLN A 235 6.53 23.65 -4.32
CA GLN A 235 7.64 24.54 -4.62
C GLN A 235 7.50 25.90 -3.91
N ALA A 236 6.28 26.46 -3.83
CA ALA A 236 6.00 27.71 -3.13
C ALA A 236 6.18 27.58 -1.61
N LEU A 237 5.86 26.41 -1.04
CA LEU A 237 6.09 26.11 0.37
C LEU A 237 7.56 25.87 0.67
N GLY A 238 8.27 25.15 -0.21
CA GLY A 238 9.72 24.97 -0.17
C GLY A 238 10.22 24.08 0.95
N VAL A 239 9.53 22.97 1.23
CA VAL A 239 9.90 22.01 2.29
C VAL A 239 10.50 20.74 1.67
N GLU A 240 11.64 20.30 2.19
CA GLU A 240 12.22 18.99 1.88
C GLU A 240 12.15 18.09 3.11
N VAL A 241 11.77 16.82 2.91
CA VAL A 241 11.67 15.84 3.98
C VAL A 241 12.26 14.50 3.56
N ARG A 242 12.60 13.68 4.56
CA ARG A 242 12.89 12.26 4.41
C ARG A 242 11.94 11.41 5.25
N ASP A 243 11.78 10.16 4.84
CA ASP A 243 11.18 9.14 5.70
C ASP A 243 12.04 8.87 6.93
N LEU A 244 11.39 8.45 8.02
CA LEU A 244 12.07 7.86 9.16
C LEU A 244 12.81 6.58 8.75
N ASP A 245 14.00 6.38 9.27
CA ASP A 245 14.75 5.13 9.14
C ASP A 245 14.22 4.03 10.08
N VAL A 246 14.77 2.81 9.96
CA VAL A 246 14.33 1.66 10.78
C VAL A 246 14.54 1.91 12.28
N PRO A 247 15.72 2.35 12.76
CA PRO A 247 15.91 2.70 14.16
C PRO A 247 14.91 3.73 14.70
N GLU A 248 14.63 4.80 13.97
CA GLU A 248 13.67 5.84 14.35
C GLU A 248 12.25 5.26 14.50
N ARG A 249 11.83 4.42 13.55
CA ARG A 249 10.51 3.73 13.63
C ARG A 249 10.43 2.76 14.80
N MET A 250 11.52 2.03 15.08
CA MET A 250 11.60 1.08 16.21
C MET A 250 11.53 1.78 17.57
N ARG A 251 11.92 3.06 17.65
CA ARG A 251 11.71 3.91 18.83
C ARG A 251 10.26 4.42 18.97
N GLY A 252 9.37 4.02 18.07
CA GLY A 252 7.95 4.38 18.11
C GLY A 252 7.61 5.69 17.39
N PHE A 253 8.58 6.38 16.78
CA PHE A 253 8.31 7.58 16.00
C PHE A 253 7.59 7.22 14.70
N ARG A 254 6.70 8.12 14.26
CA ARG A 254 6.00 8.06 12.96
C ARG A 254 5.96 9.46 12.37
N GLY A 255 6.05 9.56 11.05
CA GLY A 255 6.07 10.84 10.34
C GLY A 255 7.28 10.96 9.41
N VAL A 256 7.73 12.20 9.20
CA VAL A 256 8.82 12.55 8.29
C VAL A 256 9.75 13.58 8.94
N VAL A 257 11.04 13.50 8.65
CA VAL A 257 12.02 14.48 9.16
C VAL A 257 12.23 15.56 8.11
N VAL A 258 12.13 16.83 8.50
CA VAL A 258 12.51 17.96 7.66
C VAL A 258 14.03 17.96 7.46
N THR A 259 14.48 17.91 6.22
CA THR A 259 15.90 17.89 5.85
C THR A 259 16.37 19.22 5.30
N GLY A 260 15.47 19.99 4.70
CA GLY A 260 15.79 21.25 4.04
C GLY A 260 14.57 22.15 3.95
N ILE A 261 14.83 23.46 3.95
CA ILE A 261 13.79 24.48 3.82
C ILE A 261 14.33 25.57 2.91
N SER A 262 13.55 25.92 1.89
CA SER A 262 13.86 27.04 1.01
C SER A 262 13.67 28.36 1.76
N LYS A 263 14.71 29.20 1.79
CA LYS A 263 14.66 30.53 2.43
C LYS A 263 13.62 31.47 1.80
N SER A 264 13.24 31.23 0.55
CA SER A 264 12.21 32.00 -0.16
C SER A 264 10.82 31.35 -0.11
N GLY A 265 10.70 30.17 0.50
CA GLY A 265 9.43 29.42 0.60
C GLY A 265 8.58 29.88 1.78
N LEU A 266 7.27 29.71 1.67
CA LEU A 266 6.30 30.10 2.71
C LEU A 266 6.47 29.32 4.02
N ALA A 267 7.12 28.14 3.98
CA ALA A 267 7.43 27.37 5.17
C ALA A 267 8.73 27.77 5.87
N GLY A 268 9.44 28.77 5.33
CA GLY A 268 10.77 29.26 5.73
C GLY A 268 11.09 29.21 7.22
N GLU A 269 10.97 30.34 7.94
CA GLU A 269 11.35 30.44 9.36
C GLU A 269 10.40 29.68 10.32
N LEU A 270 9.38 29.00 9.78
CA LEU A 270 8.36 28.30 10.55
C LEU A 270 8.78 26.87 10.90
N LEU A 271 9.52 26.21 10.00
CA LEU A 271 10.11 24.90 10.21
C LEU A 271 11.63 25.01 10.40
N THR A 272 12.24 23.97 10.95
CA THR A 272 13.69 23.85 11.07
C THR A 272 14.13 22.45 10.61
N PRO A 273 15.28 22.30 9.92
CA PRO A 273 15.84 20.97 9.68
C PRO A 273 16.02 20.19 10.99
N GLY A 274 15.58 18.93 11.00
CA GLY A 274 15.49 18.09 12.19
C GLY A 274 14.09 18.03 12.82
N ASP A 275 13.18 18.91 12.43
CA ASP A 275 11.76 18.81 12.82
C ASP A 275 11.16 17.48 12.36
N LEU A 276 10.46 16.79 13.25
CA LEU A 276 9.70 15.59 12.91
C LEU A 276 8.22 15.96 12.74
N VAL A 277 7.75 15.99 11.50
CA VAL A 277 6.34 16.24 11.19
C VAL A 277 5.56 14.94 11.36
N ILE A 278 4.53 14.96 12.23
CA ILE A 278 3.74 13.78 12.60
C ILE A 278 2.31 13.82 12.07
N ALA A 279 1.80 15.00 11.72
CA ALA A 279 0.49 15.18 11.10
C ALA A 279 0.42 16.46 10.27
N VAL A 280 -0.45 16.43 9.25
CA VAL A 280 -0.90 17.59 8.47
C VAL A 280 -2.39 17.77 8.77
N ASN A 281 -2.76 18.91 9.33
CA ASN A 281 -4.04 19.16 9.98
C ASN A 281 -4.38 18.02 10.96
N ASN A 282 -5.55 17.40 10.81
CA ASN A 282 -5.99 16.28 11.65
C ASN A 282 -5.52 14.91 11.11
N SER A 283 -4.78 14.88 10.00
CA SER A 283 -4.35 13.66 9.33
C SER A 283 -2.93 13.29 9.74
N ARG A 284 -2.80 12.17 10.47
CA ARG A 284 -1.47 11.58 10.76
C ARG A 284 -0.80 11.14 9.46
N ILE A 285 0.52 11.28 9.43
CA ILE A 285 1.36 10.89 8.29
C ILE A 285 2.39 9.86 8.70
N SER A 286 2.79 9.03 7.73
CA SER A 286 3.78 7.97 7.94
C SER A 286 4.88 7.92 6.88
N SER A 287 4.77 8.72 5.81
CA SER A 287 5.78 8.83 4.76
C SER A 287 5.87 10.24 4.16
N ALA A 288 7.00 10.53 3.52
CA ALA A 288 7.27 11.76 2.77
C ALA A 288 6.20 12.01 1.72
N SER A 289 5.73 10.95 1.07
CA SER A 289 4.71 11.05 0.04
C SER A 289 3.33 11.41 0.63
N GLU A 290 2.94 10.84 1.77
CA GLU A 290 1.72 11.25 2.48
C GLU A 290 1.79 12.70 2.97
N PHE A 291 2.96 13.11 3.49
CA PHE A 291 3.22 14.49 3.88
C PHE A 291 2.96 15.45 2.72
N PHE A 292 3.61 15.22 1.57
CA PHE A 292 3.46 16.09 0.41
C PHE A 292 2.06 16.09 -0.18
N LEU A 293 1.38 14.94 -0.20
CA LEU A 293 -0.02 14.84 -0.61
C LEU A 293 -0.92 15.76 0.22
N TYR A 294 -0.91 15.60 1.54
CA TYR A 294 -1.80 16.36 2.41
C TYR A 294 -1.40 17.84 2.48
N LEU A 295 -0.10 18.13 2.41
CA LEU A 295 0.41 19.48 2.42
C LEU A 295 -0.05 20.24 1.17
N ALA A 296 0.13 19.65 -0.02
CA ALA A 296 -0.33 20.24 -1.27
C ALA A 296 -1.86 20.39 -1.29
N ALA A 297 -2.59 19.37 -0.83
CA ALA A 297 -4.05 19.38 -0.74
C ALA A 297 -4.59 20.54 0.08
N SER A 298 -4.02 20.75 1.26
CA SER A 298 -4.48 21.75 2.21
C SER A 298 -4.05 23.15 1.77
N ALA A 299 -2.76 23.34 1.47
CA ALA A 299 -2.19 24.65 1.19
C ALA A 299 -2.71 25.27 -0.12
N ALA A 300 -3.25 24.46 -1.04
CA ALA A 300 -3.89 24.97 -2.26
C ALA A 300 -5.22 25.71 -2.01
N VAL A 301 -5.85 25.51 -0.85
CA VAL A 301 -7.20 26.03 -0.58
C VAL A 301 -7.36 26.71 0.78
N GLN A 302 -6.46 26.48 1.73
CA GLN A 302 -6.53 27.03 3.09
C GLN A 302 -5.17 27.00 3.81
N ASP A 303 -5.11 27.70 4.94
CA ASP A 303 -3.99 27.58 5.87
C ASP A 303 -3.87 26.14 6.38
N THR A 304 -2.63 25.68 6.55
CA THR A 304 -2.30 24.29 6.88
C THR A 304 -1.57 24.20 8.20
N THR A 305 -2.12 23.47 9.16
CA THR A 305 -1.48 23.23 10.46
C THR A 305 -0.63 21.98 10.41
N LEU A 306 0.67 22.08 10.60
CA LEU A 306 1.55 20.93 10.85
C LEU A 306 1.66 20.66 12.34
N HIS A 307 1.59 19.38 12.72
CA HIS A 307 1.98 18.93 14.05
C HIS A 307 3.43 18.45 13.97
N VAL A 308 4.31 19.11 14.73
CA VAL A 308 5.76 18.93 14.63
C VAL A 308 6.33 18.59 15.99
N ILE A 309 7.27 17.66 16.05
CA ILE A 309 8.09 17.41 17.24
C ILE A 309 9.41 18.15 17.03
N ARG A 310 9.70 19.11 17.93
CA ARG A 310 10.94 19.88 18.00
C ARG A 310 11.45 19.85 19.43
N ASP A 311 12.71 19.45 19.63
CA ASP A 311 13.32 19.32 20.95
C ASP A 311 12.49 18.48 21.95
N GLY A 312 11.81 17.44 21.44
CA GLY A 312 10.96 16.55 22.23
C GLY A 312 9.56 17.09 22.55
N LEU A 313 9.24 18.33 22.17
CA LEU A 313 7.93 18.95 22.36
C LEU A 313 7.09 18.89 21.09
N VAL A 314 5.80 18.60 21.24
CA VAL A 314 4.83 18.70 20.14
C VAL A 314 4.38 20.16 20.02
N ILE A 315 4.68 20.79 18.89
CA ILE A 315 4.27 22.15 18.55
C ILE A 315 3.36 22.14 17.31
N ARG A 316 2.57 23.21 17.15
CA ARG A 316 1.78 23.45 15.94
C ARG A 316 2.45 24.53 15.11
N VAL A 317 2.64 24.26 13.83
CA VAL A 317 3.20 25.21 12.85
C VAL A 317 2.14 25.49 11.81
N ASN A 318 1.71 26.74 11.65
CA ASN A 318 0.69 27.12 10.69
C ASN A 318 1.35 27.70 9.43
N LEU A 319 1.18 27.01 8.31
CA LEU A 319 1.63 27.43 6.99
C LEU A 319 0.47 28.18 6.31
N PRO A 320 0.72 29.35 5.72
CA PRO A 320 -0.31 30.07 5.00
C PRO A 320 -0.72 29.32 3.72
N ALA A 321 -1.96 29.52 3.28
CA ALA A 321 -2.39 29.11 1.94
C ALA A 321 -1.47 29.71 0.86
N VAL A 322 -1.23 28.94 -0.21
CA VAL A 322 -0.52 29.43 -1.39
C VAL A 322 -1.48 30.31 -2.21
N PRO A 323 -1.15 31.58 -2.47
CA PRO A 323 -2.05 32.48 -3.19
C PRO A 323 -2.19 32.05 -4.66
N ARG A 324 -3.42 32.14 -5.18
CA ARG A 324 -3.72 31.91 -6.60
C ARG A 324 -3.01 32.95 -7.46
N LYS A 325 -2.34 32.53 -8.52
CA LYS A 325 -1.88 33.46 -9.57
C LYS A 325 -3.10 33.95 -10.33
N GLU A 326 -3.30 35.27 -10.34
CA GLU A 326 -4.23 35.97 -11.23
C GLU A 326 -3.79 35.85 -12.70
#